data_AF-A0A925EW55-F1
#
_entry.id   AF-A0A925EW55-F1
#
_cell.length_a   1.000
_cell.length_b   1.000
_cell.length_c   1.000
_cell.angle_alpha   90.00
_cell.angle_beta   90.00
_cell.angle_gamma   90.00
#
_symmetry.space_group_name_H-M   'P 1'
#
loop_
_entity.id
_entity.type
_entity.pdbx_description
1 polymer ?
#
loop_
_entity_poly.entity_id
_entity_poly.type
_entity_poly.pdbx_seq_one_letter_code
_entity_poly.pdbx_strand_id
1 'polypeptide(L)'
;MSDREFSIIEFTAHLQTLASKVDAALQVSQAGADLCLVTHPGSGSQVWVKAVQDGEKFAVLKTRTDAAKPAHMDGINAIGEGFLKEILTNYVKSVGHPNM
;
A
#
# COMPACT_ATOMS: atom_id res chain seq x y z
N MET A 1 20.41 0.51 14.78
CA MET A 1 19.10 1.18 14.76
C MET A 1 19.23 2.28 13.72
N SER A 2 18.37 2.32 12.71
CA SER A 2 18.48 3.35 11.68
C SER A 2 18.06 4.68 12.31
N ASP A 3 18.94 5.68 12.38
CA ASP A 3 18.66 7.01 12.98
C ASP A 3 17.69 7.87 12.15
N ARG A 4 16.98 7.27 11.19
CA ARG A 4 16.12 7.99 10.25
C ARG A 4 14.70 7.97 10.78
N GLU A 5 14.22 9.14 11.21
CA GLU A 5 12.81 9.32 11.55
C GLU A 5 11.91 8.96 10.37
N PHE A 6 10.78 8.31 10.68
CA PHE A 6 9.79 7.94 9.69
C PHE A 6 9.31 9.18 8.91
N SER A 7 9.30 9.08 7.58
CA SER A 7 8.72 10.08 6.70
C SER A 7 7.58 9.50 5.88
N ILE A 8 6.36 9.95 6.15
CA ILE A 8 5.18 9.57 5.37
C ILE A 8 5.31 9.98 3.90
N ILE A 9 6.03 11.06 3.61
CA ILE A 9 6.30 11.52 2.24
C ILE A 9 7.16 10.50 1.50
N GLU A 10 8.25 10.05 2.12
CA GLU A 10 9.14 9.04 1.52
C GLU A 10 8.41 7.70 1.37
N PHE A 11 7.63 7.29 2.38
CA PHE A 11 6.81 6.08 2.32
C PHE A 11 5.79 6.14 1.18
N THR A 12 5.10 7.27 1.02
CA THR A 12 4.12 7.48 -0.06
C THR A 12 4.81 7.40 -1.43
N ALA A 13 5.97 8.05 -1.60
CA ALA A 13 6.71 8.02 -2.86
C ALA A 13 7.19 6.62 -3.21
N HIS A 14 7.63 5.85 -2.21
CA HIS A 14 8.02 4.46 -2.37
C HIS A 14 6.82 3.61 -2.81
N LEU A 15 5.67 3.74 -2.12
CA LEU A 15 4.43 3.07 -2.51
C LEU A 15 3.97 3.44 -3.91
N GLN A 16 4.05 4.71 -4.31
CA GLN A 16 3.70 5.17 -5.66
C GLN A 16 4.60 4.54 -6.72
N THR A 17 5.90 4.39 -6.43
CA THR A 17 6.87 3.72 -7.32
C THR A 17 6.56 2.22 -7.46
N LEU A 18 6.09 1.56 -6.40
CA LEU A 18 5.67 0.17 -6.48
C LEU A 18 4.36 0.01 -7.23
N ALA A 19 3.38 0.86 -6.93
CA ALA A 19 2.08 0.85 -7.56
C ALA A 19 2.20 1.06 -9.08
N SER A 20 3.02 2.02 -9.53
CA SER A 20 3.23 2.28 -10.97
C SER A 20 3.91 1.13 -11.72
N LYS A 21 4.68 0.28 -11.04
CA LYS A 21 5.24 -0.96 -11.61
C LYS A 21 4.19 -2.05 -11.78
N VAL A 22 3.11 -2.01 -11.00
CA VAL A 22 1.97 -2.94 -11.12
C VAL A 22 1.03 -2.46 -12.21
N ASP A 23 0.59 -1.22 -12.11
CA ASP A 23 -0.27 -0.57 -13.10
C ASP A 23 -0.07 0.96 -13.03
N ALA A 24 0.20 1.57 -14.17
CA ALA A 24 0.44 3.01 -14.29
C ALA A 24 -0.78 3.88 -13.91
N ALA A 25 -1.99 3.30 -13.92
CA ALA A 25 -3.20 3.98 -13.51
C ALA A 25 -3.35 4.09 -11.98
N LEU A 26 -2.62 3.28 -11.19
CA LEU A 26 -2.73 3.32 -9.74
C LEU A 26 -2.20 4.63 -9.16
N GLN A 27 -3.03 5.25 -8.33
CA GLN A 27 -2.72 6.48 -7.62
C GLN A 27 -2.58 6.22 -6.12
N VAL A 28 -1.52 6.74 -5.53
CA VAL A 28 -1.27 6.68 -4.09
C VAL A 28 -1.41 8.06 -3.49
N SER A 29 -2.17 8.17 -2.41
CA SER A 29 -2.40 9.42 -1.69
C SER A 29 -2.22 9.24 -0.19
N GLN A 30 -1.79 10.28 0.50
CA GLN A 30 -1.72 10.28 1.96
C GLN A 30 -3.11 10.44 2.55
N ALA A 31 -3.45 9.58 3.52
CA ALA A 31 -4.74 9.59 4.21
C ALA A 31 -4.61 9.72 5.73
N GLY A 32 -3.38 9.89 6.24
CA GLY A 32 -3.06 10.08 7.65
C GLY A 32 -1.56 10.25 7.86
N ALA A 33 -1.14 10.34 9.13
CA ALA A 33 0.26 10.50 9.51
C ALA A 33 1.13 9.29 9.13
N ASP A 34 0.54 8.10 9.09
CA ASP A 34 1.20 6.82 8.82
C ASP A 34 0.41 5.98 7.80
N LEU A 35 -0.54 6.58 7.08
CA LEU A 35 -1.51 5.85 6.27
C LEU A 35 -1.57 6.40 4.85
N CYS A 36 -1.49 5.49 3.88
CA CYS A 36 -1.64 5.76 2.46
C CYS A 36 -2.85 5.01 1.90
N LEU A 37 -3.45 5.59 0.87
CA LEU A 37 -4.56 5.05 0.12
C LEU A 37 -4.12 4.82 -1.32
N VAL A 38 -4.28 3.59 -1.80
CA VAL A 38 -4.05 3.23 -3.20
C VAL A 38 -5.39 3.05 -3.88
N THR A 39 -5.57 3.73 -5.01
CA THR A 39 -6.80 3.69 -5.80
C THR A 39 -6.50 3.46 -7.27
N HIS A 40 -7.40 2.75 -7.93
CA HIS A 40 -7.50 2.72 -9.38
C HIS A 40 -8.63 3.68 -9.79
N PRO A 41 -8.35 4.71 -10.62
CA PRO A 41 -9.35 5.68 -11.05
C PRO A 41 -10.63 5.01 -11.58
N GLY A 42 -11.78 5.51 -11.14
CA GLY A 42 -13.10 5.02 -11.57
C GLY A 42 -13.58 3.71 -10.95
N SER A 43 -12.78 3.03 -10.10
CA SER A 43 -13.12 1.68 -9.61
C SER A 43 -13.95 1.61 -8.33
N GLY A 44 -14.11 2.71 -7.59
CA GLY A 44 -14.83 2.76 -6.29
C GLY A 44 -14.22 1.93 -5.15
N SER A 45 -13.34 0.97 -5.45
CA SER A 45 -12.61 0.13 -4.50
C SER A 45 -11.23 0.72 -4.23
N GLN A 46 -10.63 0.39 -3.08
CA GLN A 46 -9.38 0.99 -2.62
C GLN A 46 -8.59 0.05 -1.72
N VAL A 47 -7.27 0.22 -1.68
CA VAL A 47 -6.36 -0.53 -0.82
C VAL A 47 -5.70 0.43 0.18
N TRP A 48 -5.82 0.11 1.46
CA TRP A 48 -5.24 0.92 2.53
C TRP A 48 -3.88 0.33 2.93
N VAL A 49 -2.85 1.15 2.97
CA VAL A 49 -1.49 0.72 3.32
C VAL A 49 -0.96 1.60 4.44
N LYS A 50 -0.71 0.99 5.59
CA LYS A 50 -0.28 1.68 6.81
C LYS A 50 1.19 1.38 7.11
N ALA A 51 2.00 2.40 7.37
CA ALA A 51 3.34 2.22 7.92
C ALA A 51 3.26 1.75 9.38
N VAL A 52 4.15 0.84 9.77
CA VAL A 52 4.19 0.23 11.11
C VAL A 52 5.64 0.13 11.56
N GLN A 53 5.88 0.15 12.88
CA GLN A 53 7.22 0.11 13.46
C GLN A 53 8.12 1.19 12.84
N ASP A 54 7.69 2.46 12.94
CA ASP A 54 8.41 3.62 12.42
C ASP A 54 8.77 3.52 10.92
N GLY A 55 7.93 2.80 10.16
CA GLY A 55 8.10 2.61 8.72
C GLY A 55 9.09 1.52 8.32
N GLU A 56 9.57 0.70 9.24
CA GLU A 56 10.32 -0.51 8.88
C GLU A 56 9.43 -1.57 8.20
N LYS A 57 8.12 -1.52 8.51
CA LYS A 57 7.10 -2.40 7.96
C LYS A 57 5.92 -1.63 7.42
N PHE A 58 5.13 -2.29 6.59
CA PHE A 58 3.80 -1.84 6.22
C PHE A 58 2.76 -2.90 6.55
N ALA A 59 1.51 -2.48 6.69
CA ALA A 59 0.34 -3.33 6.83
C ALA A 59 -0.68 -2.99 5.75
N VAL A 60 -1.26 -4.00 5.11
CA VAL A 60 -2.42 -3.80 4.24
C VAL A 60 -3.70 -3.95 5.06
N LEU A 61 -4.60 -2.97 4.96
CA LEU A 61 -5.85 -2.91 5.70
C LEU A 61 -7.04 -3.04 4.74
N LYS A 62 -8.13 -3.68 5.20
CA LYS A 62 -9.37 -3.77 4.39
C LYS A 62 -10.14 -2.47 4.44
N THR A 63 -10.18 -1.82 5.61
CA THR A 63 -10.77 -0.49 5.80
C THR A 63 -9.78 0.46 6.46
N ARG A 64 -10.05 1.77 6.36
CA ARG A 64 -9.24 2.83 6.98
C ARG A 64 -9.05 2.65 8.49
N THR A 65 -10.05 2.11 9.18
CA THR A 65 -10.12 2.02 10.64
C THR A 65 -9.68 0.67 11.19
N ASP A 66 -9.39 -0.30 10.32
CA ASP A 66 -8.95 -1.61 10.77
C ASP A 66 -7.60 -1.54 11.48
N ALA A 67 -7.46 -2.33 12.54
CA ALA A 67 -6.15 -2.56 13.15
C ALA A 67 -5.25 -3.37 12.18
N ALA A 68 -3.97 -3.02 12.14
CA ALA A 68 -2.96 -3.79 11.43
C ALA A 68 -2.92 -5.22 12.00
N LYS A 69 -3.05 -6.22 11.12
CA LYS A 69 -2.95 -7.63 11.51
C LYS A 69 -1.61 -8.19 11.04
N PRO A 70 -0.92 -9.02 11.85
CA PRO A 70 0.39 -9.58 11.49
C PRO A 70 0.39 -10.32 10.14
N ALA A 71 -0.70 -11.01 9.80
CA ALA A 71 -0.83 -11.73 8.53
C ALA A 71 -0.88 -10.83 7.28
N HIS A 72 -0.98 -9.51 7.46
CA HIS A 72 -0.98 -8.51 6.38
C HIS A 72 0.18 -7.53 6.51
N MET A 73 1.17 -7.85 7.34
CA MET A 73 2.35 -7.03 7.58
C MET A 73 3.58 -7.63 6.93
N ASP A 74 4.38 -6.80 6.28
CA ASP A 74 5.69 -7.18 5.76
C ASP A 74 6.68 -6.01 5.84
N GLY A 75 7.97 -6.28 5.68
CA GLY A 75 9.03 -5.29 5.70
C GLY A 75 9.06 -4.45 4.43
N ILE A 76 9.57 -3.21 4.53
CA ILE A 76 9.96 -2.42 3.34
C ILE A 76 11.28 -2.96 2.80
N ASN A 77 11.23 -4.17 2.23
CA ASN A 77 12.34 -4.86 1.60
C ASN A 77 11.83 -5.61 0.36
N ALA A 78 12.73 -6.23 -0.41
CA ALA A 78 12.36 -6.89 -1.67
C ALA A 78 11.26 -7.97 -1.53
N ILE A 79 11.20 -8.67 -0.38
CA ILE A 79 10.18 -9.70 -0.13
C ILE A 79 8.83 -9.04 0.12
N GLY A 80 8.76 -8.08 1.03
CA GLY A 80 7.52 -7.37 1.32
C GLY A 80 7.02 -6.53 0.15
N GLU A 81 7.92 -5.95 -0.65
CA GLU A 81 7.55 -5.33 -1.92
C GLU A 81 6.88 -6.33 -2.88
N GLY A 82 7.33 -7.59 -2.91
CA GLY A 82 6.72 -8.66 -3.68
C GLY A 82 5.29 -8.96 -3.20
N PHE A 83 5.10 -9.10 -1.89
CA PHE A 83 3.78 -9.30 -1.28
C PHE A 83 2.83 -8.14 -1.60
N LEU A 84 3.28 -6.89 -1.47
CA LEU A 84 2.45 -5.73 -1.79
C LEU A 84 2.10 -5.67 -3.27
N LYS A 85 3.04 -5.98 -4.17
CA LYS A 85 2.76 -6.06 -5.61
C LYS A 85 1.72 -7.11 -5.94
N GLU A 86 1.75 -8.26 -5.27
CA GLU A 86 0.74 -9.31 -5.47
C GLU A 86 -0.65 -8.82 -5.05
N ILE A 87 -0.76 -8.17 -3.89
CA ILE A 87 -2.02 -7.56 -3.42
C ILE A 87 -2.53 -6.53 -4.43
N LEU A 88 -1.67 -5.61 -4.87
CA LEU A 88 -2.06 -4.57 -5.83
C LEU A 88 -2.43 -5.17 -7.19
N THR A 89 -1.76 -6.22 -7.63
CA THR A 89 -2.08 -6.94 -8.88
C THR A 89 -3.46 -7.58 -8.79
N ASN A 90 -3.77 -8.23 -7.67
CA ASN A 90 -5.07 -8.83 -7.43
C ASN A 90 -6.17 -7.76 -7.33
N TYR A 91 -5.87 -6.63 -6.69
CA TYR A 91 -6.74 -5.47 -6.66
C TYR A 91 -7.04 -4.95 -8.08
N VAL A 92 -6.02 -4.70 -8.90
CA VAL A 92 -6.18 -4.26 -10.30
C VAL A 92 -7.02 -5.25 -11.10
N LYS A 93 -6.77 -6.56 -10.98
CA LYS A 93 -7.59 -7.58 -11.64
C LYS A 93 -9.06 -7.52 -11.19
N SER A 94 -9.31 -7.37 -9.90
CA SER A 94 -10.67 -7.28 -9.34
C SER A 94 -11.42 -6.05 -9.83
N VAL A 95 -10.74 -4.91 -10.01
CA VAL A 95 -11.40 -3.66 -10.43
C VAL A 95 -11.41 -3.44 -11.93
N GLY A 96 -10.43 -3.98 -12.65
CA GLY A 96 -10.36 -3.97 -14.11
C GLY A 96 -11.29 -5.00 -14.75
N HIS A 97 -11.68 -6.04 -14.01
CA HIS A 97 -12.71 -7.01 -14.40
C HIS A 97 -13.87 -6.96 -13.39
N PRO A 98 -14.64 -5.85 -13.31
CA PRO A 98 -15.65 -5.69 -12.27
C PRO A 98 -16.82 -6.68 -12.39
N ASN A 99 -16.92 -7.45 -13.48
CA ASN A 99 -17.78 -8.63 -13.63
C ASN A 99 -17.22 -9.54 -14.74
N MET A 100 -16.78 -10.75 -14.39
CA MET A 100 -16.87 -11.93 -15.26
C MET A 100 -17.63 -13.01 -14.49
#